data_AF-A0A833JNZ9-F1
#
_entry.id   AF-A0A833JNZ9-F1
#
_cell.length_a   1.000
_cell.length_b   1.000
_cell.length_c   1.000
_cell.angle_alpha   90.00
_cell.angle_beta   90.00
_cell.angle_gamma   90.00
#
_symmetry.space_group_name_H-M   'P 1'
#
loop_
_entity.id
_entity.type
_entity.pdbx_description
1 polymer ?
#
loop_
_entity_poly.entity_id
_entity_poly.type
_entity_poly.pdbx_seq_one_letter_code
_entity_poly.pdbx_strand_id
1 'polypeptide(L)'
;MADTPETIYLIPGEDVDGAPCMVWCDDPAPGEGMSPDEAVKYVRAGSASAIERDVAFRQRDLAYKQRDEAELKWSQARQESRDLRERIGELETMVKVFRGCIETGLMPGLMSPCYQKVISLVGRNADDQKERNGD
;
A
#
# COMPACT_ATOMS: atom_id res chain seq x y z
N MET A 1 -42.20 -26.35 -10.30
CA MET A 1 -41.82 -25.35 -9.27
C MET A 1 -40.89 -24.39 -9.98
N ALA A 2 -41.30 -23.14 -10.18
CA ALA A 2 -40.43 -22.15 -10.82
C ALA A 2 -39.31 -21.81 -9.85
N ASP A 3 -38.07 -22.05 -10.28
CA ASP A 3 -36.89 -21.65 -9.53
C ASP A 3 -36.91 -20.12 -9.39
N THR A 4 -36.65 -19.60 -8.21
CA THR A 4 -36.83 -18.15 -7.99
C THR A 4 -35.66 -17.43 -8.67
N PRO A 5 -35.86 -16.47 -9.58
CA PRO A 5 -34.80 -15.95 -10.45
C PRO A 5 -33.68 -15.25 -9.69
N GLU A 6 -32.42 -15.56 -10.03
CA GLU A 6 -31.24 -14.95 -9.41
C GLU A 6 -31.06 -13.47 -9.78
N THR A 7 -31.57 -13.07 -10.94
CA THR A 7 -31.49 -11.71 -11.49
C THR A 7 -32.89 -11.23 -11.85
N ILE A 8 -33.22 -9.99 -11.49
CA ILE A 8 -34.45 -9.30 -11.89
C ILE A 8 -34.06 -8.03 -12.64
N TYR A 9 -34.70 -7.79 -13.78
CA TYR A 9 -34.58 -6.53 -14.51
C TYR A 9 -35.88 -5.73 -14.32
N LEU A 10 -35.73 -4.49 -13.86
CA LEU A 10 -36.82 -3.52 -13.79
C LEU A 10 -36.64 -2.50 -14.90
N ILE A 11 -37.65 -2.35 -15.76
CA ILE A 11 -37.61 -1.47 -16.93
C ILE A 11 -38.73 -0.44 -16.80
N PRO A 12 -38.52 0.84 -17.17
CA PRO A 12 -39.61 1.80 -17.28
C PRO A 12 -40.69 1.32 -18.25
N GLY A 13 -41.95 1.41 -17.84
CA GLY A 13 -43.11 1.04 -18.65
C GLY A 13 -44.38 1.70 -18.13
N GLU A 14 -45.53 1.19 -18.54
CA GLU A 14 -46.84 1.65 -18.08
C GLU A 14 -47.58 0.49 -17.39
N ASP A 15 -48.37 0.80 -16.36
CA ASP A 15 -49.26 -0.18 -15.75
C ASP A 15 -50.53 -0.40 -16.59
N VAL A 16 -51.44 -1.25 -16.09
CA VAL A 16 -52.71 -1.56 -16.78
C VAL A 16 -53.62 -0.35 -16.97
N ASP A 17 -53.40 0.73 -16.22
CA ASP A 17 -54.15 1.98 -16.27
C ASP A 17 -53.40 3.07 -17.08
N GLY A 18 -52.26 2.73 -17.69
CA GLY A 18 -51.43 3.64 -18.49
C GLY A 18 -50.55 4.58 -17.66
N ALA A 19 -50.43 4.36 -16.35
CA ALA A 19 -49.58 5.17 -15.49
C ALA A 19 -48.11 4.68 -15.55
N PRO A 20 -47.12 5.59 -15.57
CA PRO A 20 -45.71 5.21 -15.60
C PRO A 20 -45.32 4.38 -14.37
N CYS A 21 -44.74 3.20 -14.58
CA CYS A 21 -44.27 2.31 -13.52
C CYS A 21 -43.00 1.54 -13.92
N MET A 22 -42.42 0.80 -12.97
CA MET A 22 -41.32 -0.12 -13.25
C MET A 22 -41.90 -1.52 -13.46
N VAL A 23 -41.69 -2.10 -14.63
CA VAL A 23 -42.21 -3.41 -15.01
C VAL A 23 -41.12 -4.47 -14.85
N TRP A 24 -41.49 -5.62 -14.27
CA TRP A 24 -40.62 -6.79 -14.19
C TRP A 24 -40.66 -7.55 -15.51
N CYS A 25 -39.49 -7.74 -16.14
CA CYS A 25 -39.30 -8.69 -17.25
C CYS A 25 -38.67 -10.00 -16.78
N ASP A 26 -39.22 -11.13 -17.22
CA ASP A 26 -38.58 -12.44 -17.10
C ASP A 26 -37.50 -12.60 -18.19
N ASP A 27 -36.40 -13.25 -17.82
CA ASP A 27 -35.26 -13.56 -18.70
C ASP A 27 -35.73 -14.40 -19.92
N PRO A 28 -35.48 -13.99 -21.17
CA PRO A 28 -34.60 -12.88 -21.58
C PRO A 28 -35.24 -11.49 -21.46
N ALA A 29 -34.54 -10.61 -20.74
CA ALA A 29 -34.79 -9.18 -20.72
C ALA A 29 -33.83 -8.43 -21.68
N PRO A 30 -34.29 -7.34 -22.32
CA PRO A 30 -35.67 -6.89 -22.47
C PRO A 30 -36.40 -7.58 -23.64
N GLY A 31 -37.73 -7.61 -23.57
CA GLY A 31 -38.60 -7.97 -24.70
C GLY A 31 -38.65 -6.91 -25.80
N GLU A 32 -39.36 -7.19 -26.87
CA GLU A 32 -39.49 -6.32 -28.05
C GLU A 32 -40.10 -4.95 -27.67
N GLY A 33 -39.41 -3.85 -28.03
CA GLY A 33 -39.85 -2.48 -27.73
C GLY A 33 -39.31 -1.87 -26.43
N MET A 34 -38.51 -2.61 -25.65
CA MET A 34 -37.91 -2.14 -24.40
C MET A 34 -36.41 -1.90 -24.55
N SER A 35 -35.89 -0.78 -24.02
CA SER A 35 -34.47 -0.43 -24.09
C SER A 35 -33.67 -1.15 -22.98
N PRO A 36 -32.65 -1.96 -23.31
CA PRO A 36 -31.80 -2.61 -22.32
C PRO A 36 -31.00 -1.63 -21.47
N ASP A 37 -30.68 -0.46 -22.03
CA ASP A 37 -29.89 0.58 -21.37
C ASP A 37 -30.68 1.31 -20.26
N GLU A 38 -32.01 1.21 -20.29
CA GLU A 38 -32.91 1.79 -19.28
C GLU A 38 -33.25 0.80 -18.16
N ALA A 39 -32.78 -0.46 -18.28
CA ALA A 39 -33.08 -1.51 -17.31
C ALA A 39 -32.19 -1.42 -16.07
N VAL A 40 -32.81 -1.45 -14.89
CA VAL A 40 -32.09 -1.60 -13.61
C VAL A 40 -31.99 -3.08 -13.27
N LYS A 41 -30.75 -3.60 -13.22
CA LYS A 41 -30.45 -5.00 -12.88
C LYS A 41 -30.28 -5.19 -11.37
N TYR A 42 -31.15 -5.97 -10.76
CA TYR A 42 -31.03 -6.45 -9.39
C TYR A 42 -30.53 -7.90 -9.40
N VAL A 43 -29.54 -8.20 -8.56
CA VAL A 43 -29.06 -9.57 -8.35
C VAL A 43 -29.32 -9.95 -6.91
N ARG A 44 -29.94 -11.11 -6.70
CA ARG A 44 -30.27 -11.59 -5.37
C ARG A 44 -29.02 -11.72 -4.51
N ALA A 45 -29.13 -11.25 -3.26
CA ALA A 45 -28.10 -11.49 -2.26
C ALA A 45 -27.86 -13.00 -2.08
N GLY A 46 -26.60 -13.42 -2.13
CA GLY A 46 -26.22 -14.82 -1.99
C GLY A 46 -26.36 -15.68 -3.25
N SER A 47 -26.73 -15.11 -4.40
CA SER A 47 -26.56 -15.82 -5.69
C SER A 47 -25.07 -16.01 -5.99
N ALA A 48 -24.74 -16.98 -6.85
CA ALA A 48 -23.35 -17.22 -7.26
C ALA A 48 -22.68 -15.95 -7.82
N SER A 49 -23.39 -15.22 -8.68
CA SER A 49 -22.90 -13.98 -9.28
C SER A 49 -22.76 -12.80 -8.30
N ALA A 50 -23.50 -12.79 -7.19
CA ALA A 50 -23.30 -11.82 -6.11
C ALA A 50 -22.07 -12.16 -5.27
N ILE A 51 -21.88 -13.44 -4.96
CA ILE A 51 -20.73 -13.95 -4.21
C ILE A 51 -19.44 -13.73 -4.99
N GLU A 52 -19.41 -14.06 -6.28
CA GLU A 52 -18.25 -13.85 -7.15
C GLU A 52 -17.81 -12.38 -7.19
N ARG A 53 -18.77 -11.45 -7.26
CA ARG A 53 -18.47 -10.01 -7.22
C ARG A 53 -17.88 -9.57 -5.88
N ASP A 54 -18.41 -10.06 -4.76
CA ASP A 54 -17.87 -9.75 -3.43
C ASP A 54 -16.46 -10.33 -3.25
N VAL A 55 -16.23 -11.57 -3.69
CA VAL A 55 -14.90 -12.19 -3.67
C VAL A 55 -13.92 -11.39 -4.53
N ALA A 56 -14.30 -11.01 -5.75
CA ALA A 56 -13.45 -10.21 -6.64
C ALA A 56 -13.11 -8.84 -6.03
N PHE A 57 -14.09 -8.19 -5.38
CA PHE A 57 -13.88 -6.92 -4.69
C PHE A 57 -12.88 -7.07 -3.54
N ARG A 58 -13.06 -8.09 -2.67
CA ARG A 58 -12.15 -8.35 -1.54
C ARG A 58 -10.75 -8.72 -2.00
N GLN A 59 -10.61 -9.51 -3.07
CA GLN A 59 -9.31 -9.85 -3.65
C GLN A 59 -8.58 -8.60 -4.15
N ARG A 60 -9.30 -7.69 -4.80
CA ARG A 60 -8.74 -6.41 -5.28
C ARG A 60 -8.32 -5.52 -4.11
N ASP A 61 -9.15 -5.40 -3.08
CA ASP A 61 -8.83 -4.63 -1.87
C ASP A 61 -7.58 -5.18 -1.16
N LEU A 62 -7.48 -6.51 -1.04
CA LEU A 62 -6.31 -7.16 -0.47
C LEU A 62 -5.05 -6.90 -1.31
N ALA A 63 -5.16 -6.95 -2.63
CA ALA A 63 -4.04 -6.66 -3.53
C ALA A 63 -3.55 -5.21 -3.38
N TYR A 64 -4.46 -4.25 -3.18
CA TYR A 64 -4.07 -2.86 -2.90
C TYR A 64 -3.34 -2.73 -1.56
N LYS A 65 -3.88 -3.33 -0.49
CA LYS A 65 -3.22 -3.31 0.83
C LYS A 65 -1.82 -3.93 0.79
N GLN A 66 -1.67 -5.07 0.11
CA GLN A 66 -0.37 -5.72 -0.05
C GLN A 66 0.63 -4.87 -0.82
N ARG A 67 0.17 -4.16 -1.87
CA ARG A 67 1.02 -3.25 -2.64
C ARG A 67 1.49 -2.08 -1.79
N ASP A 68 0.59 -1.46 -1.04
CA ASP A 68 0.91 -0.30 -0.20
C ASP A 68 1.86 -0.69 0.95
N GLU A 69 1.65 -1.87 1.57
CA GLU A 69 2.59 -2.42 2.56
C GLU A 69 3.96 -2.72 1.95
N ALA A 70 4.01 -3.28 0.74
CA ALA A 70 5.26 -3.55 0.05
C ALA A 70 5.99 -2.25 -0.30
N GLU A 71 5.28 -1.21 -0.73
CA GLU A 71 5.85 0.11 -1.02
C GLU A 71 6.43 0.75 0.24
N LEU A 72 5.73 0.66 1.38
CA LEU A 72 6.23 1.15 2.66
C LEU A 72 7.51 0.41 3.08
N LYS A 73 7.52 -0.93 3.01
CA LYS A 73 8.71 -1.75 3.32
C LYS A 73 9.88 -1.42 2.40
N TRP A 74 9.62 -1.24 1.10
CA TRP A 74 10.64 -0.85 0.12
C TRP A 74 11.18 0.56 0.36
N SER A 75 10.35 1.48 0.85
CA SER A 75 10.79 2.82 1.24
C SER A 75 11.69 2.77 2.47
N GLN A 76 11.28 2.04 3.51
CA GLN A 76 12.06 1.84 4.74
C GLN A 76 13.42 1.19 4.45
N ALA A 77 13.44 0.08 3.70
CA ALA A 77 14.68 -0.61 3.34
C ALA A 77 15.63 0.27 2.51
N ARG A 78 15.08 1.16 1.66
CA ARG A 78 15.87 2.14 0.90
C ARG A 78 16.48 3.21 1.80
N GLN A 79 15.73 3.68 2.79
CA GLN A 79 16.22 4.65 3.76
C GLN A 79 17.32 4.01 4.62
N GLU A 80 17.09 2.83 5.18
CA GLU A 80 18.10 2.08 5.94
C GLU A 80 19.37 1.82 5.12
N SER A 81 19.22 1.44 3.84
CA SER A 81 20.37 1.27 2.94
C SER A 81 21.13 2.56 2.70
N ARG A 82 20.46 3.72 2.65
CA ARG A 82 21.11 5.02 2.51
C ARG A 82 21.89 5.35 3.78
N ASP A 83 21.27 5.19 4.94
CA ASP A 83 21.87 5.50 6.24
C ASP A 83 23.10 4.60 6.50
N LEU A 84 23.01 3.31 6.17
CA LEU A 84 24.15 2.39 6.23
C LEU A 84 25.29 2.79 5.29
N ARG A 85 24.98 3.23 4.06
CA ARG A 85 26.00 3.71 3.11
C ARG A 85 26.71 4.96 3.61
N GLU A 86 25.99 5.89 4.23
CA GLU A 86 26.59 7.06 4.87
C GLU A 86 27.54 6.63 5.99
N ARG A 87 27.09 5.72 6.86
CA ARG A 87 27.89 5.20 7.97
C ARG A 87 29.16 4.48 7.51
N ILE A 88 29.08 3.71 6.43
CA ILE A 88 30.25 3.10 5.79
C ILE A 88 31.23 4.18 5.32
N GLY A 89 30.75 5.23 4.66
CA GLY A 89 31.60 6.35 4.23
C GLY A 89 32.28 7.09 5.39
N GLU A 90 31.58 7.24 6.52
CA GLU A 90 32.16 7.79 7.75
C GLU A 90 33.30 6.91 8.30
N LEU A 91 33.06 5.60 8.38
CA LEU A 91 34.05 4.63 8.86
C LEU A 91 35.27 4.56 7.94
N GLU A 92 35.08 4.54 6.62
CA GLU A 92 36.18 4.57 5.66
C GLU A 92 37.05 5.82 5.82
N THR A 93 36.43 6.97 6.09
CA THR A 93 37.14 8.21 6.36
C THR A 93 37.97 8.10 7.64
N MET A 94 37.40 7.54 8.72
CA MET A 94 38.14 7.30 9.96
C MET A 94 39.33 6.38 9.74
N VAL A 95 39.15 5.27 9.02
CA VAL A 95 40.22 4.31 8.72
C VAL A 95 41.37 5.00 7.96
N LYS A 96 41.05 5.87 6.98
CA LYS A 96 42.07 6.65 6.26
C LYS A 96 42.84 7.62 7.18
N VAL A 97 42.13 8.32 8.07
CA VAL A 97 42.76 9.22 9.06
C VAL A 97 43.68 8.44 9.99
N PHE A 98 43.21 7.35 10.59
CA PHE A 98 44.02 6.53 11.49
C PHE A 98 45.24 5.93 10.81
N ARG A 99 45.08 5.43 9.58
CA ARG A 99 46.21 4.94 8.78
C ARG A 99 47.26 6.03 8.57
N GLY A 100 46.87 7.23 8.17
CA GLY A 100 47.79 8.35 8.00
C GLY A 100 48.51 8.75 9.29
N CYS A 101 47.83 8.70 10.43
CA CYS A 101 48.44 8.97 11.75
C CYS A 101 49.52 7.94 12.09
N ILE A 102 49.24 6.66 11.83
CA ILE A 102 50.18 5.56 12.10
C ILE A 102 51.40 5.68 11.18
N GLU A 103 51.19 5.94 9.89
CA GLU A 103 52.26 6.02 8.89
C GLU A 103 53.17 7.24 9.10
N THR A 104 52.64 8.36 9.61
CA THR A 104 53.40 9.61 9.79
C THR A 104 53.86 9.88 11.22
N GLY A 105 53.26 9.21 12.22
CA GLY A 105 53.45 9.51 13.64
C GLY A 105 52.83 10.83 14.10
N LEU A 106 52.08 11.52 13.23
CA LEU A 106 51.48 12.82 13.50
C LEU A 106 49.97 12.69 13.68
N MET A 107 49.45 13.20 14.80
CA MET A 107 48.01 13.30 15.02
C MET A 107 47.45 14.56 14.34
N PRO A 108 46.24 14.49 13.75
CA PRO A 108 45.55 15.66 13.28
C PRO A 108 45.33 16.65 14.43
N GLY A 109 45.54 17.94 14.17
CA GLY A 109 45.40 18.98 15.18
C GLY A 109 44.00 18.97 15.82
N LEU A 110 43.93 19.34 17.10
CA LEU A 110 42.71 19.34 17.93
C LEU A 110 41.52 20.09 17.32
N MET A 111 41.78 21.08 16.46
CA MET A 111 40.75 21.89 15.78
C MET A 111 40.52 21.46 14.32
N SER A 112 41.14 20.37 13.88
CA SER A 112 40.96 19.89 12.51
C SER A 112 39.58 19.23 12.35
N PRO A 113 38.94 19.37 11.19
CA PRO A 113 37.67 18.70 10.89
C PRO A 113 37.76 17.18 11.05
N CYS A 114 38.92 16.59 10.74
CA CYS A 114 39.18 15.15 10.91
C CYS A 114 39.14 14.74 12.39
N TYR A 115 39.80 15.50 13.26
CA TYR A 115 39.83 15.21 14.70
C TYR A 115 38.44 15.37 15.34
N GLN A 116 37.72 16.45 15.00
CA GLN A 116 36.35 16.66 15.48
C GLN A 116 35.39 15.57 14.99
N LYS A 117 35.52 15.13 13.72
CA LYS A 117 34.67 14.06 13.17
C LYS A 117 34.93 12.72 13.85
N VAL A 118 36.19 12.36 14.11
CA VAL A 118 36.54 11.16 14.90
C VAL A 118 35.92 11.21 16.30
N ILE A 119 36.02 12.34 17.01
CA ILE A 119 35.40 12.50 18.34
C ILE A 119 33.88 12.36 18.26
N SER A 120 33.22 12.99 17.29
CA SER A 120 31.75 12.91 17.15
C SER A 120 31.25 11.48 16.88
N LEU A 121 32.05 10.67 16.18
CA LEU A 121 31.70 9.30 15.82
C LEU A 121 31.96 8.32 16.97
N VAL A 122 33.03 8.54 17.75
CA VAL A 122 33.35 7.71 18.92
C VAL A 122 32.51 8.11 20.15
N GLY A 123 32.18 9.40 20.29
CA GLY A 123 31.45 9.96 21.44
C GLY A 123 29.93 9.72 21.43
N ARG A 124 29.30 9.47 20.27
CA ARG A 124 27.85 9.24 20.16
C ARG A 124 27.34 7.95 20.83
N ASN A 125 28.22 6.97 21.10
CA ASN A 125 27.79 5.68 21.63
C ASN A 125 27.43 5.69 23.14
N ALA A 126 27.76 6.76 23.88
CA ALA A 126 27.47 6.82 25.32
C ALA A 126 26.02 7.21 25.64
N ASP A 127 25.39 8.02 24.77
CA ASP A 127 24.03 8.53 25.01
C ASP A 127 22.96 7.63 24.38
N ASP A 128 23.23 7.00 23.23
CA ASP A 128 22.28 6.09 22.55
C ASP A 128 22.04 4.77 23.30
N GLN A 129 22.91 4.37 24.24
CA GLN A 129 22.68 3.18 25.09
C GLN A 129 21.75 3.46 26.28
N LYS A 130 21.51 4.72 26.64
CA LYS A 130 20.64 5.09 27.75
C LYS A 130 19.15 5.10 27.37
N GLU A 131 18.84 5.42 26.12
CA GLU A 131 17.45 5.43 25.62
C GLU A 131 16.91 4.03 25.26
N ARG A 132 17.78 3.03 25.06
CA ARG A 132 17.35 1.66 24.73
C ARG A 132 17.04 0.77 25.95
N ASN A 133 17.42 1.20 27.14
CA ASN A 133 17.29 0.45 28.40
C ASN A 133 16.56 1.25 29.50
N GLY A 134 15.82 2.30 29.16
CA GLY A 134 15.04 3.10 30.11
C GLY A 134 13.61 2.59 30.25
N ASP A 135 13.35 1.93 31.38
CA ASP A 135 12.06 1.65 32.07
C ASP A 135 10.80 1.30 31.26
#